data_AF-A0AAD4C4D0-F1
#
_entry.id   AF-A0AAD4C4D0-F1
#
_cell.length_a   1.000
_cell.length_b   1.000
_cell.length_c   1.000
_cell.angle_alpha   90.00
_cell.angle_beta   90.00
_cell.angle_gamma   90.00
#
_symmetry.space_group_name_H-M   'P 1'
#
loop_
_entity.id
_entity.type
_entity.pdbx_description
1 polymer ?
#
loop_
_entity_poly.entity_id
_entity_poly.type
_entity_poly.pdbx_seq_one_letter_code
_entity_poly.pdbx_strand_id
1 'polypeptide(L)'
;MQPPQEANMTERREKIMDELTELYSCRPTKAIFQRAWHPDAVFEDPLVKAQGWTQYEAQWFAMPWLFSRSRPISRRVILSTETPNRLVYRQVQEYTLRFLGRTQRIESVIDLELDESDRITRMADKWNGEELPTYYGAEWLRWLNARVTPWLVKVPKEGTLPETRSKNE
;
A
#
# COMPACT_ATOMS: atom_id res chain seq x y z
N MET A 1 6.32 6.42 34.08
CA MET A 1 5.86 5.86 32.79
C MET A 1 4.39 5.51 32.94
N GLN A 2 3.50 6.30 32.33
CA GLN A 2 2.10 5.89 32.21
C GLN A 2 2.02 4.75 31.19
N PRO A 3 1.17 3.72 31.41
CA PRO A 3 0.93 2.69 30.43
C PRO A 3 0.34 3.31 29.14
N PRO A 4 0.56 2.69 27.96
CA PRO A 4 -0.04 3.18 26.73
C PRO A 4 -1.56 3.15 26.90
N GLN A 5 -2.18 4.31 26.73
CA GLN A 5 -3.62 4.51 26.76
C GLN A 5 -4.25 3.49 25.79
N GLU A 6 -5.02 2.54 26.30
CA GLU A 6 -5.87 1.71 25.45
C GLU A 6 -6.70 2.68 24.60
N ALA A 7 -6.44 2.68 23.29
CA ALA A 7 -7.10 3.58 22.37
C ALA A 7 -8.60 3.27 22.44
N ASN A 8 -9.36 4.14 23.09
CA ASN A 8 -10.81 3.99 23.20
C ASN A 8 -11.38 4.16 21.78
N MET A 9 -11.70 3.04 21.13
CA MET A 9 -12.18 3.00 19.76
C MET A 9 -13.70 3.13 19.76
N THR A 10 -14.22 4.07 18.97
CA THR A 10 -15.66 4.15 18.73
C THR A 10 -16.07 3.03 17.76
N GLU A 11 -17.31 2.52 17.89
CA GLU A 11 -17.87 1.51 16.98
C GLU A 11 -17.73 1.92 15.50
N ARG A 12 -17.79 3.23 15.22
CA ARG A 12 -17.65 3.78 13.89
C ARG A 12 -16.23 3.62 13.33
N ARG A 13 -15.21 3.85 14.16
CA ARG A 13 -13.81 3.67 13.76
C ARG A 13 -13.44 2.20 13.59
N GLU A 14 -13.99 1.32 14.43
CA GLU A 14 -13.87 -0.13 14.25
C GLU A 14 -14.44 -0.55 12.89
N LYS A 15 -15.63 -0.05 12.56
CA LYS A 15 -16.24 -0.30 11.26
C LYS A 15 -15.39 0.19 10.09
N ILE A 16 -14.78 1.37 10.18
CA ILE A 16 -13.84 1.86 9.15
C ILE A 16 -12.67 0.89 9.00
N MET A 17 -12.09 0.42 10.10
CA MET A 17 -10.98 -0.53 10.04
C MET A 17 -11.36 -1.87 9.40
N ASP A 18 -12.59 -2.34 9.62
CA ASP A 18 -13.10 -3.55 8.99
C ASP A 18 -13.38 -3.34 7.50
N GLU A 19 -13.98 -2.21 7.13
CA GLU A 19 -14.17 -1.84 5.72
C GLU A 19 -12.83 -1.71 4.98
N LEU A 20 -11.82 -1.08 5.59
CA LEU A 20 -10.46 -1.03 5.03
C LEU A 20 -9.85 -2.43 4.91
N THR A 21 -10.14 -3.33 5.86
CA THR A 21 -9.65 -4.72 5.78
C THR A 21 -10.26 -5.46 4.60
N GLU A 22 -11.52 -5.23 4.27
CA GLU A 22 -12.12 -5.77 3.05
C GLU A 22 -11.41 -5.23 1.80
N LEU A 23 -11.07 -3.93 1.78
CA LEU A 23 -10.30 -3.33 0.68
C LEU A 23 -8.91 -3.98 0.53
N TYR A 24 -8.13 -4.06 1.62
CA TYR A 24 -6.82 -4.74 1.66
C TYR A 24 -6.94 -6.25 1.37
N SER A 25 -8.10 -6.85 1.60
CA SER A 25 -8.40 -8.24 1.27
C SER A 25 -8.92 -8.42 -0.16
N CYS A 26 -8.70 -7.44 -1.04
CA CYS A 26 -9.12 -7.47 -2.45
C CYS A 26 -10.63 -7.72 -2.61
N ARG A 27 -11.46 -7.19 -1.71
CA ARG A 27 -12.93 -7.27 -1.75
C ARG A 27 -13.57 -5.87 -1.77
N PRO A 28 -13.23 -4.99 -2.74
CA PRO A 28 -13.80 -3.66 -2.82
C PRO A 28 -15.28 -3.72 -3.17
N THR A 29 -16.08 -2.85 -2.54
CA THR A 29 -17.49 -2.65 -2.88
C THR A 29 -17.81 -1.15 -2.88
N LYS A 30 -18.76 -0.74 -3.71
CA LYS A 30 -19.20 0.67 -3.76
C LYS A 30 -19.73 1.17 -2.41
N ALA A 31 -20.33 0.28 -1.64
CA ALA A 31 -20.89 0.61 -0.33
C ALA A 31 -19.82 1.03 0.68
N ILE A 32 -18.61 0.46 0.62
CA ILE A 32 -17.48 0.88 1.46
C ILE A 32 -17.14 2.34 1.20
N PHE A 33 -16.95 2.72 -0.06
CA PHE A 33 -16.63 4.10 -0.43
C PHE A 33 -17.73 5.08 -0.03
N GLN A 34 -19.00 4.70 -0.20
CA GLN A 34 -20.15 5.56 0.15
C GLN A 34 -20.27 5.83 1.64
N ARG A 35 -19.78 4.92 2.48
CA ARG A 35 -19.92 4.99 3.93
C ARG A 35 -18.68 5.59 4.59
N ALA A 36 -17.49 5.11 4.23
CA ALA A 36 -16.25 5.44 4.90
C ALA A 36 -15.41 6.53 4.23
N TRP A 37 -15.64 6.89 2.96
CA TRP A 37 -14.78 7.83 2.25
C TRP A 37 -15.48 9.16 1.94
N HIS A 38 -14.76 10.26 2.12
CA HIS A 38 -15.20 11.55 1.62
C HIS A 38 -15.06 11.59 0.08
N PRO A 39 -15.97 12.25 -0.67
CA PRO A 39 -15.88 12.35 -2.13
C PRO A 39 -14.56 12.95 -2.64
N ASP A 40 -14.03 13.93 -1.91
CA ASP A 40 -12.76 14.61 -2.23
C ASP A 40 -11.55 14.01 -1.51
N ALA A 41 -11.68 12.79 -0.96
CA ALA A 41 -10.61 12.17 -0.20
C ALA A 41 -9.33 11.98 -1.02
N VAL A 42 -8.20 12.02 -0.33
CA VAL A 42 -6.88 11.77 -0.89
C VAL A 42 -6.35 10.45 -0.36
N PHE A 43 -6.02 9.53 -1.27
CA PHE A 43 -5.32 8.29 -0.97
C PHE A 43 -3.88 8.37 -1.46
N GLU A 44 -2.92 8.08 -0.59
CA GLU A 44 -1.49 8.08 -0.90
C GLU A 44 -0.87 6.78 -0.40
N ASP A 45 -0.12 6.11 -1.27
CA ASP A 45 0.81 5.03 -0.93
C ASP A 45 2.17 5.34 -1.57
N PRO A 46 3.23 4.52 -1.39
CA PRO A 46 4.54 4.84 -1.98
C PRO A 46 4.56 4.86 -3.51
N LEU A 47 3.51 4.38 -4.16
CA LEU A 47 3.43 4.15 -5.60
C LEU A 47 2.35 5.01 -6.28
N VAL A 48 1.38 5.51 -5.53
CA VAL A 48 0.19 6.17 -6.07
C VAL A 48 -0.25 7.30 -5.15
N LYS A 49 -0.61 8.42 -5.77
CA LYS A 49 -1.42 9.47 -5.17
C LYS A 49 -2.70 9.60 -5.98
N ALA A 50 -3.82 9.27 -5.36
CA ALA A 50 -5.14 9.30 -5.96
C ALA A 50 -6.00 10.34 -5.22
N GLN A 51 -6.56 11.29 -5.95
CA GLN A 51 -7.39 12.35 -5.39
C GLN A 51 -8.80 12.30 -5.96
N GLY A 52 -9.77 12.30 -5.05
CA GLY A 52 -11.19 12.28 -5.36
C GLY A 52 -11.71 10.89 -5.71
N TRP A 53 -13.03 10.75 -5.57
CA TRP A 53 -13.77 9.50 -5.63
C TRP A 53 -13.32 8.55 -6.73
N THR A 54 -13.34 9.04 -7.96
CA THR A 54 -13.05 8.24 -9.15
C THR A 54 -11.66 7.63 -9.13
N GLN A 55 -10.66 8.33 -8.57
CA GLN A 55 -9.28 7.87 -8.60
C GLN A 55 -9.00 6.84 -7.51
N TYR A 56 -9.38 7.12 -6.25
CA TYR A 56 -9.11 6.17 -5.17
C TYR A 56 -9.95 4.89 -5.31
N GLU A 57 -11.20 4.99 -5.77
CA GLU A 57 -12.07 3.83 -6.00
C GLU A 57 -11.44 2.93 -7.06
N ALA A 58 -11.00 3.50 -8.20
CA ALA A 58 -10.37 2.75 -9.28
C ALA A 58 -9.12 1.99 -8.80
N GLN A 59 -8.30 2.61 -7.95
CA GLN A 59 -7.11 1.97 -7.38
C GLN A 59 -7.46 0.71 -6.57
N TRP A 60 -8.48 0.79 -5.72
CA TRP A 60 -8.92 -0.37 -4.92
C TRP A 60 -9.58 -1.45 -5.77
N PHE A 61 -10.35 -1.08 -6.81
CA PHE A 61 -10.95 -2.02 -7.74
C PHE A 61 -9.93 -2.70 -8.67
N ALA A 62 -8.72 -2.15 -8.83
CA ALA A 62 -7.64 -2.80 -9.57
C ALA A 62 -6.97 -3.94 -8.77
N MET A 63 -7.00 -3.89 -7.43
CA MET A 63 -6.35 -4.89 -6.56
C MET A 63 -6.74 -6.35 -6.87
N PRO A 64 -8.03 -6.72 -7.03
CA PRO A 64 -8.43 -8.12 -7.30
C PRO A 64 -7.99 -8.65 -8.67
N TRP A 65 -7.66 -7.75 -9.60
CA TRP A 65 -7.11 -8.12 -10.90
C TRP A 65 -5.62 -8.46 -10.80
N LEU A 66 -4.88 -7.70 -9.98
CA LEU A 66 -3.44 -7.86 -9.77
C LEU A 66 -3.09 -9.04 -8.87
N PHE A 67 -3.90 -9.29 -7.83
CA PHE A 67 -3.63 -10.29 -6.80
C PHE A 67 -4.60 -11.46 -6.90
N SER A 68 -4.06 -12.69 -6.89
CA SER A 68 -4.87 -13.91 -6.83
C SER A 68 -5.27 -14.30 -5.42
N ARG A 69 -4.52 -13.84 -4.43
CA ARG A 69 -4.78 -14.10 -3.01
C ARG A 69 -4.31 -12.91 -2.17
N SER A 70 -5.05 -12.62 -1.12
CA SER A 70 -4.70 -11.66 -0.08
C SER A 70 -4.96 -12.32 1.28
N ARG A 71 -4.07 -12.10 2.25
CA ARG A 71 -4.19 -12.65 3.60
C ARG A 71 -3.83 -11.60 4.65
N PRO A 72 -4.77 -11.18 5.52
CA PRO A 72 -4.44 -10.40 6.70
C PRO A 72 -3.68 -11.26 7.71
N ILE A 73 -2.54 -10.72 8.16
CA ILE A 73 -1.66 -11.36 9.13
C ILE A 73 -1.85 -10.73 10.52
N SER A 74 -1.80 -9.40 10.59
CA SER A 74 -2.01 -8.69 11.85
C SER A 74 -2.48 -7.27 11.62
N ARG A 75 -3.16 -6.72 12.61
CA ARG A 75 -3.61 -5.33 12.66
C ARG A 75 -3.51 -4.85 14.11
N ARG A 76 -2.98 -3.64 14.33
CA ARG A 76 -2.82 -3.07 15.66
C ARG A 76 -2.99 -1.56 15.61
N VAL A 77 -3.94 -1.04 16.39
CA VAL A 77 -4.12 0.41 16.57
C VAL A 77 -2.89 1.00 17.28
N ILE A 78 -2.39 2.11 16.75
CA ILE A 78 -1.29 2.90 17.33
C ILE A 78 -1.87 4.14 17.99
N LEU A 79 -2.81 4.83 17.32
CA LEU A 79 -3.38 6.08 17.77
C LEU A 79 -4.85 6.15 17.35
N SER A 80 -5.71 6.64 18.24
CA SER A 80 -7.09 7.00 17.94
C SER A 80 -7.41 8.27 18.72
N THR A 81 -7.57 9.40 18.02
CA THR A 81 -7.85 10.71 18.64
C THR A 81 -9.07 11.36 18.02
N GLU A 82 -9.90 12.02 18.83
CA GLU A 82 -11.06 12.80 18.36
C GLU A 82 -10.67 14.23 17.94
N THR A 83 -9.57 14.77 18.49
CA THR A 83 -9.08 16.12 18.14
C THR A 83 -7.55 16.16 18.17
N PRO A 84 -6.86 16.19 17.01
CA PRO A 84 -7.41 16.09 15.65
C PRO A 84 -8.09 14.73 15.41
N ASN A 85 -9.12 14.69 14.55
CA ASN A 85 -9.82 13.45 14.22
C ASN A 85 -8.93 12.57 13.34
N ARG A 86 -8.22 11.64 13.98
CA ARG A 86 -7.13 10.87 13.37
C ARG A 86 -7.10 9.45 13.91
N LEU A 87 -6.85 8.50 13.02
CA LEU A 87 -6.70 7.08 13.34
C LEU A 87 -5.44 6.55 12.67
N VAL A 88 -4.53 5.99 13.46
CA VAL A 88 -3.28 5.39 12.97
C VAL A 88 -3.22 3.95 13.42
N TYR A 89 -2.97 3.03 12.50
CA TYR A 89 -2.78 1.62 12.84
C TYR A 89 -1.69 0.98 11.98
N ARG A 90 -1.03 -0.03 12.54
CA ARG A 90 -0.12 -0.91 11.80
C ARG A 90 -0.90 -2.10 11.28
N GLN A 91 -0.58 -2.55 10.08
CA GLN A 91 -1.05 -3.83 9.58
C GLN A 91 0.04 -4.57 8.82
N VAL A 92 -0.15 -5.88 8.71
CA VAL A 92 0.68 -6.76 7.91
C VAL A 92 -0.25 -7.56 7.00
N GLN A 93 0.02 -7.49 5.70
CA GLN A 93 -0.76 -8.13 4.66
C GLN A 93 0.16 -8.96 3.77
N GLU A 94 -0.30 -10.16 3.39
CA GLU A 94 0.34 -10.97 2.35
C GLU A 94 -0.48 -10.95 1.07
N TYR A 95 0.17 -10.71 -0.05
CA TYR A 95 -0.42 -10.67 -1.37
C TYR A 95 0.28 -11.65 -2.31
N THR A 96 -0.49 -12.47 -3.01
CA THR A 96 0.03 -13.31 -4.09
C THR A 96 -0.29 -12.67 -5.43
N LEU A 97 0.75 -12.35 -6.21
CA LEU A 97 0.60 -11.80 -7.56
C LEU A 97 0.01 -12.85 -8.50
N ARG A 98 -1.07 -12.49 -9.20
CA ARG A 98 -1.84 -13.42 -10.04
C ARG A 98 -1.02 -14.06 -11.16
N PHE A 99 -0.16 -13.27 -11.81
CA PHE A 99 0.59 -13.71 -12.99
C PHE A 99 1.95 -14.34 -12.67
N LEU A 100 2.51 -14.06 -11.49
CA LEU A 100 3.84 -14.56 -11.11
C LEU A 100 3.79 -15.67 -10.05
N GLY A 101 2.65 -15.90 -9.39
CA GLY A 101 2.52 -16.85 -8.29
C GLY A 101 3.38 -16.52 -7.06
N ARG A 102 3.98 -15.32 -7.04
CA ARG A 102 4.88 -14.87 -5.96
C ARG A 102 4.06 -14.19 -4.86
N THR A 103 4.29 -14.61 -3.63
CA THR A 103 3.72 -13.99 -2.44
C THR A 103 4.66 -12.92 -1.90
N GLN A 104 4.13 -11.74 -1.64
CA GLN A 104 4.81 -10.64 -1.00
C GLN A 104 4.12 -10.31 0.32
N ARG A 105 4.92 -10.18 1.38
CA ARG A 105 4.47 -9.62 2.65
C ARG A 105 4.76 -8.13 2.65
N ILE A 106 3.75 -7.33 2.99
CA ILE A 106 3.83 -5.87 3.10
C ILE A 106 3.44 -5.52 4.53
N GLU A 107 4.28 -4.72 5.17
CA GLU A 107 3.98 -4.11 6.46
C GLU A 107 3.70 -2.63 6.24
N SER A 108 2.58 -2.17 6.78
CA SER A 108 2.09 -0.82 6.53
C SER A 108 1.76 -0.11 7.83
N VAL A 109 2.07 1.17 7.90
CA VAL A 109 1.48 2.11 8.86
C VAL A 109 0.44 2.93 8.10
N ILE A 110 -0.83 2.72 8.45
CA ILE A 110 -1.97 3.43 7.86
C ILE A 110 -2.29 4.62 8.74
N ASP A 111 -2.30 5.80 8.13
CA ASP A 111 -2.52 7.09 8.76
C ASP A 111 -3.75 7.74 8.13
N LEU A 112 -4.83 7.81 8.90
CA LEU A 112 -6.13 8.32 8.46
C LEU A 112 -6.42 9.66 9.13
N GLU A 113 -6.79 10.64 8.33
CA GLU A 113 -7.48 11.85 8.76
C GLU A 113 -8.96 11.70 8.43
N LEU A 114 -9.81 12.05 9.40
CA LEU A 114 -11.25 11.87 9.34
C LEU A 114 -11.97 13.22 9.47
N ASP A 115 -13.14 13.36 8.83
CA ASP A 115 -14.03 14.51 9.03
C ASP A 115 -14.87 14.39 10.31
N GLU A 116 -15.71 15.39 10.60
CA GLU A 116 -16.64 15.38 11.74
C GLU A 116 -17.65 14.22 11.70
N SER A 117 -17.83 13.63 10.53
CA SER A 117 -18.65 12.45 10.28
C SER A 117 -17.81 11.18 10.17
N ASP A 118 -16.61 11.13 10.73
CA ASP A 118 -15.68 9.98 10.68
C ASP A 118 -15.49 9.40 9.27
N ARG A 119 -15.61 10.20 8.21
CA ARG A 119 -15.26 9.78 6.86
C ARG A 119 -13.80 10.11 6.58
N ILE A 120 -13.13 9.21 5.91
CA ILE A 120 -11.74 9.35 5.48
C ILE A 120 -11.65 10.53 4.52
N THR A 121 -10.93 11.57 4.93
CA THR A 121 -10.56 12.72 4.09
C THR A 121 -9.16 12.55 3.54
N ARG A 122 -8.28 11.89 4.29
CA ARG A 122 -6.94 11.51 3.83
C ARG A 122 -6.56 10.13 4.37
N MET A 123 -5.97 9.32 3.51
CA MET A 123 -5.39 8.03 3.87
C MET A 123 -3.98 7.95 3.30
N ALA A 124 -2.99 7.81 4.18
CA ALA A 124 -1.61 7.53 3.82
C ALA A 124 -1.24 6.10 4.24
N ASP A 125 -0.92 5.24 3.27
CA ASP A 125 -0.38 3.90 3.47
C ASP A 125 1.15 3.95 3.36
N LYS A 126 1.85 3.88 4.49
CA LYS A 126 3.32 3.95 4.54
C LYS A 126 3.90 2.56 4.66
N TRP A 127 4.51 2.06 3.59
CA TRP A 127 5.12 0.73 3.58
C TRP A 127 6.44 0.74 4.36
N ASN A 128 6.65 -0.27 5.21
CA ASN A 128 7.82 -0.44 6.08
C ASN A 128 8.17 0.78 6.95
N GLY A 129 7.23 1.72 7.15
CA GLY A 129 7.47 2.96 7.89
C GLY A 129 8.32 3.99 7.14
N GLU A 130 8.60 3.81 5.85
CA GLU A 130 9.31 4.78 5.02
C GLU A 130 8.40 5.97 4.63
N GLU A 131 8.99 7.14 4.38
CA GLU A 131 8.25 8.35 4.00
C GLU A 131 7.66 8.21 2.58
N LEU A 132 6.48 8.79 2.35
CA LEU A 132 5.84 8.79 1.04
C LEU A 132 6.69 9.60 0.04
N PRO A 133 6.98 9.08 -1.16
CA PRO A 133 7.84 9.74 -2.12
C PRO A 133 7.15 10.96 -2.77
N THR A 134 7.93 11.97 -3.14
CA THR A 134 7.42 13.18 -3.83
C THR A 134 6.93 12.86 -5.26
N TYR A 135 7.28 11.70 -5.83
CA TYR A 135 6.97 11.30 -7.20
C TYR A 135 6.37 9.89 -7.26
N TYR A 136 5.04 9.80 -7.35
CA TYR A 136 4.29 8.56 -7.11
C TYR A 136 4.34 7.56 -8.29
N GLY A 137 4.18 7.99 -9.55
CA GLY A 137 3.87 7.06 -10.66
C GLY A 137 4.97 6.14 -11.23
N ALA A 138 6.27 6.43 -11.05
CA ALA A 138 7.34 5.57 -11.62
C ALA A 138 7.82 4.47 -10.68
N GLU A 139 7.59 4.62 -9.38
CA GLU A 139 8.05 3.67 -8.37
C GLU A 139 7.32 2.32 -8.51
N TRP A 140 6.03 2.30 -8.90
CA TRP A 140 5.31 1.05 -9.19
C TRP A 140 5.99 0.23 -10.28
N LEU A 141 6.28 0.89 -11.42
CA LEU A 141 6.92 0.25 -12.57
C LEU A 141 8.33 -0.18 -12.21
N ARG A 142 9.06 0.60 -11.40
CA ARG A 142 10.39 0.23 -10.91
C ARG A 142 10.36 -0.90 -9.91
N TRP A 143 9.41 -0.94 -8.98
CA TRP A 143 9.24 -2.02 -8.01
C TRP A 143 8.88 -3.33 -8.71
N LEU A 144 7.91 -3.27 -9.64
CA LEU A 144 7.59 -4.41 -10.50
C LEU A 144 8.83 -4.80 -11.31
N ASN A 145 9.41 -3.87 -12.09
CA ASN A 145 10.59 -4.12 -12.91
C ASN A 145 11.70 -4.75 -12.07
N ALA A 146 12.17 -4.13 -10.99
CA ALA A 146 13.26 -4.60 -10.11
C ALA A 146 13.08 -6.04 -9.61
N ARG A 147 11.83 -6.53 -9.51
CA ARG A 147 11.52 -7.91 -9.09
C ARG A 147 11.33 -8.88 -10.26
N VAL A 148 11.16 -8.38 -11.50
CA VAL A 148 11.20 -9.16 -12.76
C VAL A 148 12.58 -9.13 -13.45
N THR A 149 13.38 -8.07 -13.28
CA THR A 149 14.68 -7.87 -13.95
C THR A 149 15.66 -9.03 -13.71
N PRO A 150 15.75 -9.65 -12.51
CA PRO A 150 16.69 -10.75 -12.28
C PRO A 150 16.44 -12.00 -13.15
N TRP A 151 15.25 -12.13 -13.75
CA TRP A 151 14.90 -13.29 -14.59
C TRP A 151 15.07 -13.01 -16.09
N LEU A 152 15.00 -11.74 -16.52
CA LEU A 152 15.08 -11.35 -17.93
C LEU A 152 16.51 -11.00 -18.39
N VAL A 153 17.41 -10.71 -17.46
CA VAL A 153 18.81 -10.40 -17.77
C VAL A 153 19.70 -11.58 -17.37
N LYS A 154 20.15 -12.37 -18.35
CA LYS A 154 21.34 -13.22 -18.17
C LYS A 154 22.53 -12.29 -18.00
N VAL A 155 22.89 -11.99 -16.75
CA VAL A 155 24.15 -11.30 -16.43
C VAL A 155 25.28 -12.25 -16.87
N PRO A 156 26.11 -11.90 -17.87
CA PRO A 156 27.31 -12.66 -18.17
C PRO A 156 28.21 -12.57 -16.94
N LYS A 157 28.71 -13.71 -16.45
CA LYS A 157 29.74 -13.69 -15.41
C LYS A 157 30.98 -13.02 -16.00
N GLU A 158 31.51 -12.02 -15.30
CA GLU A 158 32.76 -11.37 -15.65
C GLU A 158 33.85 -12.44 -15.84
N GLY A 159 34.53 -12.39 -16.98
CA GLY A 159 35.62 -13.30 -17.27
C GLY A 159 35.89 -13.58 -18.74
N THR A 160 35.85 -12.59 -19.64
CA THR A 160 36.62 -12.65 -20.89
C THR A 160 36.89 -11.23 -21.40
N LEU A 161 38.01 -10.64 -21.00
CA LEU A 161 38.61 -9.55 -21.76
C LEU A 161 39.07 -10.14 -23.10
N PRO A 162 38.67 -9.59 -24.26
CA PRO A 162 39.28 -10.01 -25.52
C PRO A 162 40.72 -9.53 -25.54
N GLU A 163 41.64 -10.49 -25.55
CA GLU A 163 43.06 -10.29 -25.83
C GLU A 163 43.18 -9.62 -27.20
N THR A 164 43.56 -8.34 -27.22
CA THR A 164 43.89 -7.62 -28.43
C THR A 164 45.16 -8.20 -29.03
N ARG A 165 45.01 -9.20 -29.90
CA ARG A 165 46.06 -9.66 -30.80
C ARG A 165 46.21 -8.64 -31.92
N SER A 166 47.14 -7.71 -31.73
CA SER A 166 47.68 -6.89 -32.82
C SER A 166 48.26 -7.80 -33.89
N LYS A 167 47.68 -7.75 -35.08
CA LYS A 167 48.27 -8.23 -36.33
C LYS A 167 48.65 -6.99 -37.15
N ASN A 168 49.93 -6.93 -37.50
CA ASN A 168 50.52 -6.32 -38.69
C ASN A 168 50.49 -4.79 -38.78
N GLU A 169 51.66 -4.15 -38.73
CA GLU A 169 52.50 -3.90 -39.92
C GLU A 169 53.97 -3.69 -39.51
#